data_AF-A0A7S3VYW3-F1
#
_entry.id   AF-A0A7S3VYW3-F1
#
_cell.length_a   1.000
_cell.length_b   1.000
_cell.length_c   1.000
_cell.angle_alpha   90.00
_cell.angle_beta   90.00
_cell.angle_gamma   90.00
#
_symmetry.space_group_name_H-M   'P 1'
#
loop_
_entity.id
_entity.type
_entity.pdbx_description
1 polymer ?
#
loop_
_entity_poly.entity_id
_entity_poly.type
_entity_poly.pdbx_seq_one_letter_code
_entity_poly.pdbx_strand_id
1 'polypeptide(L)'
;DGRGYGVDPSVRDSLECVWAPDGVMALPDGALPVVVAQRLHRLLGDVARPDHVEGPKVVKYGASQHYSEHLDWGAGLAAAPAGQRTATALLYLSSLDGEREGGCTVFPRL
;
A
#
# COMPACT_ATOMS: atom_id res chain seq x y z
N ASP A 1 8.29 2.54 -19.92
CA ASP A 1 7.07 2.04 -20.62
C ASP A 1 6.08 1.52 -19.59
N GLY A 2 5.52 2.45 -18.81
CA GLY A 2 4.62 2.16 -17.70
C GLY A 2 3.20 1.88 -18.19
N ARG A 3 2.80 0.61 -18.18
CA ARG A 3 1.40 0.23 -18.33
C ARG A 3 0.70 0.53 -16.99
N GLY A 4 0.11 1.70 -16.87
CA GLY A 4 -0.84 1.96 -15.80
C GLY A 4 -2.06 1.07 -16.02
N TYR A 5 -2.29 0.13 -15.11
CA TYR A 5 -3.61 -0.50 -14.99
C TYR A 5 -4.57 0.64 -14.60
N GLY A 6 -5.32 1.16 -15.57
CA GLY A 6 -6.22 2.29 -15.35
C GLY A 6 -7.34 1.89 -14.40
N VAL A 7 -7.23 2.28 -13.13
CA VAL A 7 -8.35 2.24 -12.19
C VAL A 7 -9.28 3.38 -12.54
N ASP A 8 -10.59 3.15 -12.50
CA ASP A 8 -11.60 4.21 -12.69
C ASP A 8 -11.30 5.37 -11.74
N PRO A 9 -11.13 6.61 -12.23
CA PRO A 9 -10.80 7.77 -11.39
C PRO A 9 -11.90 8.10 -10.37
N SER A 10 -13.14 7.66 -10.59
CA SER A 10 -14.20 7.75 -9.57
C SER A 10 -13.96 6.80 -8.39
N VAL A 11 -13.30 5.67 -8.64
CA VAL A 11 -12.93 4.69 -7.60
C VAL A 11 -11.63 5.12 -6.94
N ARG A 12 -10.60 5.43 -7.72
CA ARG A 12 -9.29 5.84 -7.19
C ARG A 12 -8.62 6.87 -8.09
N ASP A 13 -8.29 8.00 -7.51
CA ASP A 13 -7.52 9.06 -8.14
C ASP A 13 -6.25 9.32 -7.30
N SER A 14 -5.11 8.81 -7.75
CA SER A 14 -3.82 8.96 -7.04
C SER A 14 -2.65 8.64 -7.95
N LEU A 15 -1.46 9.17 -7.63
CA LEU A 15 -0.21 8.71 -8.22
C LEU A 15 0.38 7.58 -7.37
N GLU A 16 0.86 6.51 -7.99
CA GLU A 16 1.46 5.39 -7.28
C GLU A 16 2.78 4.90 -7.87
N CYS A 17 3.63 4.36 -7.00
CA CYS A 17 4.84 3.64 -7.35
C CYS A 17 4.90 2.39 -6.48
N VAL A 18 5.11 1.23 -7.10
CA VAL A 18 5.26 -0.06 -6.41
C VAL A 18 6.68 -0.53 -6.60
N TRP A 19 7.39 -0.81 -5.51
CA TRP A 19 8.65 -1.52 -5.58
C TRP A 19 8.40 -3.02 -5.71
N ALA A 20 9.17 -3.71 -6.55
CA ALA A 20 9.02 -5.15 -6.82
C ALA A 20 7.57 -5.56 -7.19
N PRO A 21 6.97 -4.98 -8.24
CA PRO A 21 5.56 -5.20 -8.59
C PRO A 21 5.21 -6.65 -8.95
N ASP A 22 6.21 -7.44 -9.36
CA ASP A 22 6.02 -8.81 -9.85
C ASP A 22 6.28 -9.90 -8.79
N GLY A 23 6.52 -9.54 -7.52
CA GLY A 23 6.79 -10.57 -6.51
C GLY A 23 7.16 -10.09 -5.12
N VAL A 24 7.63 -11.06 -4.32
CA VAL A 24 8.23 -10.84 -2.99
C VAL A 24 9.47 -9.97 -3.14
N MET A 25 9.71 -9.06 -2.19
CA MET A 25 10.84 -8.13 -2.21
C MET A 25 12.18 -8.85 -2.43
N ALA A 26 12.72 -8.79 -3.65
CA ALA A 26 14.06 -9.23 -4.01
C ALA A 26 15.02 -8.02 -4.10
N LEU A 27 15.08 -7.22 -3.03
CA LEU A 27 15.97 -6.08 -2.93
C LEU A 27 17.19 -6.41 -2.06
N PRO A 28 18.35 -5.75 -2.26
CA PRO A 28 19.53 -5.98 -1.44
C PRO A 28 19.28 -5.69 0.04
N ASP A 29 19.98 -6.41 0.92
CA ASP A 29 19.99 -6.11 2.34
C ASP A 29 20.41 -4.65 2.59
N GLY A 30 19.69 -3.97 3.49
CA GLY A 30 19.90 -2.56 3.79
C GLY A 30 19.17 -1.57 2.87
N ALA A 31 18.54 -2.03 1.78
CA ALA A 31 17.61 -1.20 1.02
C ALA A 31 16.44 -0.77 1.92
N LEU A 32 16.02 0.50 1.83
CA LEU A 32 14.97 1.06 2.69
C LEU A 32 13.68 0.20 2.75
N PRO A 33 13.14 -0.32 1.62
CA PRO A 33 12.01 -1.23 1.65
C PRO A 33 12.21 -2.47 2.53
N VAL A 34 13.39 -3.11 2.43
CA VAL A 34 13.76 -4.30 3.21
C VAL A 34 13.84 -3.95 4.70
N VAL A 35 14.43 -2.81 5.05
CA VAL A 35 14.50 -2.34 6.45
C VAL A 35 13.10 -2.09 7.02
N VAL A 36 12.19 -1.52 6.23
CA VAL A 36 10.79 -1.30 6.64
C VAL A 36 10.09 -2.64 6.89
N ALA A 37 10.19 -3.61 5.97
CA ALA A 37 9.58 -4.93 6.19
C ALA A 37 10.16 -5.67 7.40
N GLN A 38 11.48 -5.60 7.62
CA GLN A 38 12.11 -6.17 8.82
C GLN A 38 11.63 -5.50 10.12
N ARG A 39 11.29 -4.20 10.09
CA ARG A 39 10.69 -3.52 11.23
C ARG A 39 9.22 -3.92 11.42
N LEU A 40 8.45 -4.04 10.34
CA LEU A 40 7.07 -4.54 10.39
C LEU A 40 7.01 -5.97 10.95
N HIS A 41 7.90 -6.86 10.49
CA HIS A 41 8.00 -8.23 11.03
C HIS A 41 8.28 -8.22 12.54
N ARG A 42 9.18 -7.35 13.01
CA ARG A 42 9.47 -7.22 14.46
C ARG A 42 8.26 -6.74 15.27
N LEU A 43 7.37 -5.94 14.67
CA LEU A 43 6.19 -5.41 15.35
C LEU A 43 4.98 -6.35 15.28
N LEU A 44 4.80 -7.02 14.14
CA LEU A 44 3.59 -7.79 13.81
C LEU A 44 3.81 -9.31 13.80
N GLY A 45 5.04 -9.76 14.02
CA GLY A 45 5.42 -11.18 14.01
C GLY A 45 5.16 -11.82 12.65
N ASP A 46 4.58 -13.03 12.69
CA ASP A 46 4.40 -13.87 11.50
C ASP A 46 3.44 -13.30 10.46
N VAL A 47 2.61 -12.31 10.84
CA VAL A 47 1.72 -11.60 9.92
C VAL A 47 2.50 -10.81 8.86
N ALA A 48 3.71 -10.36 9.19
CA ALA A 48 4.54 -9.55 8.30
C ALA A 48 5.89 -10.22 7.98
N ARG A 49 5.92 -11.56 7.85
CA ARG A 49 7.14 -12.25 7.41
C ARG A 49 7.60 -11.71 6.05
N PRO A 50 8.90 -11.50 5.83
CA PRO A 50 9.40 -10.89 4.58
C PRO A 50 8.95 -11.61 3.30
N ASP A 51 8.76 -12.93 3.36
CA ASP A 51 8.29 -13.77 2.24
C ASP A 51 6.78 -13.69 1.97
N HIS A 52 6.01 -13.09 2.89
CA HIS A 52 4.56 -12.90 2.77
C HIS A 52 4.17 -11.45 2.49
N VAL A 53 5.15 -10.54 2.47
CA VAL A 53 4.91 -9.10 2.31
C VAL A 53 5.14 -8.71 0.85
N GLU A 54 4.10 -8.14 0.24
CA GLU A 54 4.22 -7.48 -1.07
C GLU A 54 5.21 -6.32 -1.01
N GLY A 55 5.84 -6.01 -2.14
CA GLY A 55 6.71 -4.85 -2.22
C GLY A 55 5.97 -3.54 -1.88
N PRO A 56 6.61 -2.61 -1.15
CA PRO A 56 5.91 -1.44 -0.65
C PRO A 56 5.37 -0.58 -1.79
N LYS A 57 4.13 -0.13 -1.62
CA LYS A 57 3.46 0.80 -2.52
C LYS A 57 3.45 2.19 -1.90
N VAL A 58 4.05 3.14 -2.60
CA VAL A 58 4.01 4.56 -2.26
C VAL A 58 2.88 5.20 -3.04
N VAL A 59 1.99 5.89 -2.35
CA VAL A 59 0.85 6.60 -2.94
C VAL A 59 0.94 8.07 -2.58
N LYS A 60 0.74 8.93 -3.58
CA LYS A 60 0.63 10.38 -3.42
C LYS A 60 -0.77 10.82 -3.81
N TYR A 61 -1.45 11.48 -2.88
CA TYR A 61 -2.71 12.18 -3.10
C TYR A 61 -2.44 13.68 -3.20
N GLY A 62 -2.97 14.31 -4.25
CA GLY A 62 -3.07 15.74 -4.43
C GLY A 62 -4.38 16.30 -3.85
N ALA A 63 -4.64 17.59 -4.12
CA ALA A 63 -5.90 18.21 -3.72
C ALA A 63 -7.08 17.50 -4.39
N SER A 64 -8.14 17.24 -3.62
CA SER A 64 -9.38 16.57 -4.05
C SER A 64 -9.24 15.12 -4.54
N GLN A 65 -8.04 14.56 -4.55
CA GLN A 65 -7.79 13.16 -4.90
C GLN A 65 -8.25 12.22 -3.78
N HIS A 66 -8.80 11.06 -4.14
CA HIS A 66 -9.40 10.13 -3.19
C HIS A 66 -9.19 8.67 -3.57
N TYR A 67 -9.49 7.79 -2.62
CA TYR A 67 -9.72 6.38 -2.88
C TYR A 67 -10.99 5.96 -2.16
N SER A 68 -11.97 5.50 -2.93
CA SER A 68 -13.26 5.03 -2.42
C SER A 68 -13.10 3.88 -1.43
N GLU A 69 -14.09 3.71 -0.55
CA GLU A 69 -14.16 2.56 0.37
C GLU A 69 -13.98 1.25 -0.40
N HIS A 70 -13.10 0.40 0.09
CA HIS A 70 -12.81 -0.90 -0.51
C HIS A 70 -12.30 -1.87 0.56
N LEU A 71 -12.22 -3.13 0.18
CA LEU A 71 -11.52 -4.16 0.92
C LEU A 71 -10.19 -4.45 0.22
N ASP A 72 -9.13 -4.62 1.01
CA ASP A 72 -7.83 -5.06 0.49
C ASP A 72 -7.78 -6.58 0.20
N TRP A 73 -8.87 -7.30 0.47
CA TRP A 73 -8.99 -8.75 0.23
C TRP A 73 -10.27 -9.11 -0.55
N GLY A 74 -10.43 -10.38 -0.89
CA GLY A 74 -11.67 -10.92 -1.48
C GLY A 74 -11.62 -11.20 -2.98
N ALA A 75 -12.74 -11.69 -3.50
CA ALA A 75 -12.87 -12.10 -4.90
C ALA A 75 -12.88 -10.86 -5.82
N GLY A 76 -11.96 -10.82 -6.78
CA GLY A 76 -11.85 -9.73 -7.77
C GLY A 76 -10.56 -8.92 -7.70
N LEU A 77 -9.79 -9.05 -6.62
CA LEU A 77 -8.39 -8.64 -6.63
C LEU A 77 -7.58 -9.76 -7.28
N ALA A 78 -6.72 -9.42 -8.25
CA ALA A 78 -5.75 -10.38 -8.76
C ALA A 78 -4.99 -10.93 -7.55
N ALA A 79 -4.93 -12.26 -7.41
CA ALA A 79 -4.17 -12.88 -6.33
C ALA A 79 -2.76 -12.31 -6.40
N ALA A 80 -2.31 -11.65 -5.33
CA ALA A 80 -0.93 -11.23 -5.26
C ALA A 80 -0.06 -12.50 -5.39
N PRO A 81 1.17 -12.40 -5.92
CA PRO A 81 2.06 -13.54 -5.99
C PRO A 81 2.24 -14.27 -4.64
N ALA A 82 2.03 -13.57 -3.52
CA ALA A 82 2.08 -14.08 -2.15
C ALA A 82 0.75 -14.65 -1.60
N GLY A 83 -0.33 -14.68 -2.39
CA GLY A 83 -1.67 -15.13 -1.98
C GLY A 83 -2.64 -13.99 -1.65
N GLN A 84 -3.61 -14.26 -0.77
CA GLN A 84 -4.58 -13.25 -0.32
C GLN A 84 -4.00 -12.40 0.81
N ARG A 85 -4.24 -11.08 0.75
CA ARG A 85 -3.90 -10.15 1.84
C ARG A 85 -4.74 -10.46 3.07
N THR A 86 -4.08 -10.57 4.23
CA THR A 86 -4.72 -10.82 5.53
C THR A 86 -4.64 -9.61 6.45
N ALA A 87 -3.68 -8.71 6.20
CA ALA A 87 -3.48 -7.47 6.93
C ALA A 87 -2.85 -6.41 6.02
N THR A 88 -3.08 -5.14 6.34
CA THR A 88 -2.47 -3.98 5.66
C THR A 88 -1.76 -3.12 6.69
N ALA A 89 -0.47 -2.83 6.46
CA ALA A 89 0.26 -1.81 7.19
C ALA A 89 0.23 -0.49 6.40
N LEU A 90 -0.50 0.51 6.91
CA LEU A 90 -0.57 1.85 6.31
C LEU A 90 0.33 2.82 7.07
N LEU A 91 1.25 3.48 6.36
CA LEU A 91 2.17 4.47 6.93
C LEU A 91 1.91 5.84 6.31
N TYR A 92 1.60 6.84 7.14
CA TYR A 92 1.54 8.23 6.70
C TYR A 92 2.95 8.81 6.62
N LEU A 93 3.40 9.15 5.41
CA LEU A 93 4.76 9.64 5.16
C LEU A 93 4.91 11.15 5.34
N SER A 94 3.79 11.89 5.38
CA SER A 94 3.73 13.32 5.61
C SER A 94 2.49 13.68 6.42
N SER A 95 2.56 14.76 7.18
CA SER A 95 1.39 15.40 7.76
C SER A 95 0.80 16.41 6.77
N LEU A 96 -0.52 16.62 6.85
CA LEU A 96 -1.12 17.81 6.25
C LEU A 96 -0.72 19.00 7.12
N ASP A 97 -0.32 20.10 6.48
CA ASP A 97 -0.12 21.37 7.16
C ASP A 97 -1.49 21.92 7.62
N GLY A 98 -1.49 22.81 8.61
CA GLY A 98 -2.73 23.36 9.20
C GLY A 98 -3.62 24.14 8.22
N GLU A 99 -3.15 24.37 7.00
CA GLU A 99 -3.86 25.02 5.90
C GLU A 99 -4.60 24.02 4.99
N ARG A 100 -4.45 22.71 5.22
CA ARG A 100 -5.06 21.65 4.40
C ARG A 100 -5.90 20.71 5.26
N GLU A 101 -7.13 20.49 4.82
CA GLU A 101 -8.08 19.56 5.44
C GLU A 101 -8.30 18.32 4.56
N GLY A 102 -8.77 17.22 5.17
CA GLY A 102 -9.07 15.96 4.48
C GLY A 102 -7.98 14.89 4.64
N GLY A 103 -7.87 13.98 3.67
CA GLY A 103 -6.83 12.94 3.63
C GLY A 103 -6.91 11.86 4.71
N CYS A 104 -8.00 11.82 5.48
CA CYS A 104 -8.19 10.80 6.51
C CYS A 104 -8.46 9.42 5.91
N THR A 105 -7.97 8.38 6.58
CA THR A 105 -8.43 7.01 6.32
C THR A 105 -9.68 6.77 7.15
N VAL A 106 -10.80 6.53 6.47
CA VAL A 106 -12.09 6.33 7.09
C VAL A 106 -12.46 4.86 7.03
N PHE A 107 -12.93 4.33 8.16
CA PHE A 107 -13.54 3.01 8.24
C PHE A 107 -15.03 3.19 8.59
N PRO A 108 -15.93 3.22 7.59
CA PRO A 108 -17.31 3.66 7.80
C PRO A 108 -18.18 2.69 8.61
N ARG A 109 -17.64 1.53 8.98
CA ARG A 109 -18.34 0.45 9.70
C ARG A 109 -17.63 0.04 10.99
N LEU A 110 -16.66 0.83 11.47
CA LEU A 110 -15.97 0.62 12.76
C LEU A 110 -16.67 1.38 13.89
#